data_AF-A0A7C5INL3-F1
#
_entry.id   AF-A0A7C5INL3-F1
#
_cell.length_a   1.000
_cell.length_b   1.000
_cell.length_c   1.000
_cell.angle_alpha   90.00
_cell.angle_beta   90.00
_cell.angle_gamma   90.00
#
_symmetry.space_group_name_H-M   'P 1'
#
loop_
_entity.id
_entity.type
_entity.pdbx_description
1 polymer ?
#
loop_
_entity_poly.entity_id
_entity_poly.type
_entity_poly.pdbx_seq_one_letter_code
_entity_poly.pdbx_strand_id
1 'polypeptide(L)'
;MRFRFIQVPLVFLLLLGPGTSLKAVDFYWVGGTGNWADTLHWATTSGGAIHPSQLPSSADNVIFDLLSFTGSDTVFVTSNVIACKDMDWRNVNSSFSPVFTSSTAANTIRIYGSLWIPSHVNYTGRQDIEFLTLGNAQIQTGGNLFYGKILLNSVSGQWTLVDAFSSVQNSIFELRQGSFSTAGQTLSVPLFLSSNANVRSLDISNSLVLINR
;
A
#
# COMPACT_ATOMS: atom_id res chain seq x y z
N MET A 1 -48.33 23.65 53.70
CA MET A 1 -48.46 23.86 52.23
C MET A 1 -47.06 23.80 51.64
N ARG A 2 -46.88 23.04 50.55
CA ARG A 2 -45.62 22.38 50.12
C ARG A 2 -44.48 23.34 49.71
N PHE A 3 -43.27 23.12 50.24
CA PHE A 3 -42.02 23.66 49.68
C PHE A 3 -41.60 22.85 48.45
N ARG A 4 -41.42 23.50 47.29
CA ARG A 4 -40.90 22.89 46.07
C ARG A 4 -39.38 23.13 46.01
N PHE A 5 -38.59 22.07 46.11
CA PHE A 5 -37.17 22.08 45.77
C PHE A 5 -37.04 21.88 44.26
N ILE A 6 -36.39 22.82 43.56
CA ILE A 6 -36.02 22.67 42.15
C ILE A 6 -34.68 21.95 42.13
N GLN A 7 -34.67 20.70 41.67
CA GLN A 7 -33.42 19.99 41.36
C GLN A 7 -32.89 20.50 40.03
N VAL A 8 -31.69 21.09 40.03
CA VAL A 8 -30.94 21.41 38.81
C VAL A 8 -30.14 20.17 38.41
N PRO A 9 -30.27 19.64 37.18
CA PRO A 9 -29.48 18.49 36.77
C PRO A 9 -28.02 18.91 36.52
N LEU A 10 -27.09 18.15 37.07
CA LEU A 10 -25.66 18.28 36.82
C LEU A 10 -25.37 17.81 35.38
N VAL A 11 -25.18 18.74 34.45
CA VAL A 11 -24.73 18.42 33.09
C VAL A 11 -23.25 18.06 33.16
N PHE A 12 -22.95 16.78 32.96
CA PHE A 12 -21.59 16.27 32.84
C PHE A 12 -21.02 16.73 31.48
N LEU A 13 -20.24 17.81 31.47
CA LEU A 13 -19.55 18.29 30.28
C LEU A 13 -18.41 17.31 29.98
N LEU A 14 -18.62 16.41 29.03
CA LEU A 14 -17.56 15.54 28.51
C LEU A 14 -16.54 16.44 27.79
N LEU A 15 -15.42 16.73 28.45
CA LEU A 15 -14.26 17.36 27.83
C LEU A 15 -13.71 16.37 26.80
N LEU A 16 -14.16 16.50 25.56
CA LEU A 16 -13.48 15.94 24.38
C LEU A 16 -12.10 16.58 24.35
N GLY A 17 -11.11 15.91 24.96
CA GLY A 17 -9.72 16.27 24.77
C GLY A 17 -9.42 16.32 23.27
N PRO A 18 -8.55 17.23 22.81
CA PRO A 18 -8.18 17.28 21.40
C PRO A 18 -7.63 15.90 21.04
N GLY A 19 -8.36 15.18 20.19
CA GLY A 19 -7.89 13.92 19.62
C GLY A 19 -6.59 14.24 18.91
N THR A 20 -5.48 13.67 19.40
CA THR A 20 -4.20 13.76 18.70
C THR A 20 -4.41 13.03 17.37
N SER A 21 -4.60 13.79 16.30
CA SER A 21 -4.51 13.24 14.95
C SER A 21 -3.10 12.66 14.84
N LEU A 22 -3.02 11.33 14.72
CA LEU A 22 -1.75 10.68 14.42
C LEU A 22 -1.32 11.19 13.06
N LYS A 23 -0.35 12.11 13.02
CA LYS A 23 0.17 12.63 11.76
C LYS A 23 0.93 11.49 11.10
N ALA A 24 0.55 11.15 9.87
CA ALA A 24 1.31 10.25 9.02
C ALA A 24 2.78 10.69 8.99
N VAL A 25 3.69 9.78 9.29
CA VAL A 25 5.14 10.01 9.18
C VAL A 25 5.62 9.44 7.85
N ASP A 26 6.57 10.13 7.23
CA ASP A 26 7.25 9.62 6.05
C ASP A 26 8.48 8.81 6.49
N PHE A 27 8.53 7.55 6.07
CA PHE A 27 9.64 6.63 6.28
C PHE A 27 10.43 6.49 4.98
N TYR A 28 11.68 6.90 5.03
CA TYR A 28 12.62 6.85 3.92
C TYR A 28 13.52 5.63 4.08
N TRP A 29 13.66 4.85 3.01
CA TRP A 29 14.65 3.79 2.96
C TRP A 29 16.06 4.39 2.92
N VAL A 30 16.99 3.84 3.72
CA VAL A 30 18.40 4.26 3.78
C VAL A 30 19.33 3.04 3.90
N GLY A 31 20.62 3.23 3.63
CA GLY A 31 21.64 2.20 3.85
C GLY A 31 21.78 1.15 2.75
N GLY A 32 21.13 1.33 1.58
CA GLY A 32 21.30 0.45 0.43
C GLY A 32 20.60 -0.89 0.60
N THR A 33 21.29 -1.98 0.26
CA THR A 33 20.74 -3.34 0.36
C THR A 33 20.36 -3.72 1.79
N GLY A 34 19.14 -4.21 2.00
CA GLY A 34 18.64 -4.47 3.36
C GLY A 34 17.28 -5.16 3.43
N ASN A 35 16.87 -5.48 4.65
CA ASN A 35 15.58 -6.10 4.93
C ASN A 35 14.57 -5.06 5.40
N TRP A 36 13.35 -5.09 4.87
CA TRP A 36 12.27 -4.20 5.30
C TRP A 36 12.09 -4.17 6.81
N ALA A 37 12.23 -5.32 7.48
CA ALA A 37 12.03 -5.46 8.90
C ALA A 37 13.22 -5.04 9.77
N ASP A 38 14.34 -4.62 9.16
CA ASP A 38 15.46 -4.06 9.88
C ASP A 38 15.24 -2.55 10.08
N THR A 39 15.06 -2.14 11.33
CA THR A 39 14.87 -0.73 11.69
C THR A 39 16.08 0.13 11.34
N LEU A 40 17.24 -0.47 11.08
CA LEU A 40 18.44 0.23 10.61
C LEU A 40 18.37 0.70 9.15
N HIS A 41 17.36 0.30 8.39
CA HIS A 41 17.16 0.75 7.01
C HIS A 41 16.12 1.86 6.86
N TRP A 42 15.67 2.46 7.96
CA TRP A 42 14.63 3.48 7.95
C TRP A 42 15.08 4.79 8.59
N ALA A 43 14.65 5.91 7.97
CA ALA A 43 14.81 7.26 8.48
C ALA A 43 13.50 8.05 8.33
N THR A 44 13.32 9.14 9.08
CA THR A 44 12.14 10.02 8.97
C THR A 44 12.37 11.24 8.08
N THR A 45 13.54 11.29 7.43
CA THR A 45 13.94 12.30 6.45
C THR A 45 14.80 11.65 5.38
N SER A 46 14.69 12.11 4.12
CA SER A 46 15.50 11.64 2.99
C SER A 46 17.01 11.69 3.29
N GLY A 47 17.71 10.56 3.10
CA GLY A 47 19.15 10.41 3.38
C GLY A 47 19.56 10.69 4.83
N GLY A 48 18.60 10.79 5.75
CA GLY A 48 18.85 11.08 7.15
C GLY A 48 19.54 9.92 7.87
N ALA A 49 19.98 10.19 9.09
CA ALA A 49 20.43 9.11 9.95
C ALA A 49 19.27 8.18 10.33
N ILE A 50 19.65 6.98 10.77
CA ILE A 50 18.72 5.92 11.14
C ILE A 50 18.02 6.33 12.44
N HIS A 51 16.71 6.44 12.41
CA HIS A 51 15.96 7.10 13.48
C HIS A 51 14.70 6.43 14.05
N PRO A 52 14.15 5.32 13.54
CA PRO A 52 12.95 4.76 14.15
C PRO A 52 13.23 3.52 15.02
N SER A 53 12.61 3.48 16.20
CA SER A 53 12.46 2.28 17.03
C SER A 53 11.35 1.34 16.53
N GLN A 54 10.70 1.69 15.43
CA GLN A 54 9.55 0.98 14.87
C GLN A 54 9.62 0.91 13.35
N LEU A 55 8.91 -0.05 12.78
CA LEU A 55 8.74 -0.17 11.34
C LEU A 55 7.58 0.73 10.86
N PRO A 56 7.51 1.05 9.56
CA PRO A 56 6.35 1.72 8.98
C PRO A 56 5.05 0.99 9.34
N SER A 57 4.01 1.76 9.68
CA SER A 57 2.67 1.25 9.99
C SER A 57 1.68 1.55 8.87
N SER A 58 0.42 1.12 9.04
CA SER A 58 -0.68 1.43 8.12
C SER A 58 -0.99 2.93 7.97
N ALA A 59 -0.48 3.79 8.86
CA ALA A 59 -0.67 5.23 8.82
C ALA A 59 0.49 5.99 8.16
N ASP A 60 1.62 5.33 7.91
CA ASP A 60 2.88 5.97 7.53
C ASP A 60 3.17 5.79 6.03
N ASN A 61 3.72 6.81 5.40
CA ASN A 61 4.14 6.72 4.01
C ASN A 61 5.53 6.08 3.94
N VAL A 62 5.76 5.23 2.96
CA VAL A 62 7.07 4.64 2.67
C VAL A 62 7.59 5.21 1.36
N ILE A 63 8.81 5.72 1.40
CA ILE A 63 9.43 6.46 0.33
C ILE A 63 10.80 5.86 0.02
N PHE A 64 11.00 5.51 -1.24
CA PHE A 64 12.29 5.20 -1.83
C PHE A 64 12.63 6.32 -2.80
N ASP A 65 13.77 6.98 -2.59
CA ASP A 65 14.17 8.18 -3.33
C ASP A 65 15.64 8.16 -3.80
N LEU A 66 16.13 9.32 -4.23
CA LEU A 66 17.47 9.51 -4.76
C LEU A 66 18.59 9.13 -3.77
N LEU A 67 18.31 9.17 -2.47
CA LEU A 67 19.27 8.90 -1.39
C LEU A 67 19.07 7.53 -0.75
N SER A 68 18.08 6.74 -1.21
CA SER A 68 17.81 5.40 -0.67
C SER A 68 18.84 4.35 -1.06
N PHE A 69 19.50 4.52 -2.20
CA PHE A 69 20.38 3.51 -2.79
C PHE A 69 21.69 4.12 -3.28
N THR A 70 22.72 3.28 -3.42
CA THR A 70 24.04 3.68 -3.95
C THR A 70 24.39 2.98 -5.27
N GLY A 71 23.53 2.04 -5.68
CA GLY A 71 23.65 1.27 -6.92
C GLY A 71 22.46 0.32 -7.05
N SER A 72 22.68 -0.84 -7.69
CA SER A 72 21.68 -1.91 -7.82
C SER A 72 21.45 -2.68 -6.51
N ASP A 73 21.03 -1.94 -5.49
CA ASP A 73 20.72 -2.42 -4.16
C ASP A 73 19.40 -3.19 -4.12
N THR A 74 19.22 -4.04 -3.10
CA THR A 74 18.01 -4.87 -2.95
C THR A 74 17.28 -4.62 -1.64
N VAL A 75 15.96 -4.47 -1.73
CA VAL A 75 15.04 -4.42 -0.59
C VAL A 75 14.36 -5.78 -0.45
N PHE A 76 14.62 -6.48 0.64
CA PHE A 76 14.04 -7.79 0.94
C PHE A 76 12.82 -7.67 1.84
N VAL A 77 11.71 -8.34 1.48
CA VAL A 77 10.57 -8.58 2.37
C VAL A 77 10.62 -10.03 2.83
N THR A 78 10.96 -10.27 4.09
CA THR A 78 11.01 -11.63 4.67
C THR A 78 10.05 -11.85 5.84
N SER A 79 9.32 -10.83 6.25
CA SER A 79 8.35 -10.90 7.34
C SER A 79 6.97 -11.30 6.82
N ASN A 80 6.21 -12.03 7.64
CA ASN A 80 4.88 -12.52 7.29
C ASN A 80 3.92 -11.38 6.87
N VAL A 81 3.94 -10.25 7.57
CA VAL A 81 3.12 -9.07 7.21
C VAL A 81 3.91 -7.79 7.45
N ILE A 82 3.97 -6.94 6.44
CA ILE A 82 4.41 -5.54 6.54
C ILE A 82 3.29 -4.61 6.10
N ALA A 83 3.32 -3.35 6.53
CA ALA A 83 2.27 -2.39 6.21
C ALA A 83 2.85 -1.00 5.89
N CYS A 84 2.13 -0.27 5.06
CA CYS A 84 2.32 1.16 4.83
C CYS A 84 0.99 1.80 4.43
N LYS A 85 0.88 3.11 4.56
CA LYS A 85 -0.16 3.88 3.90
C LYS A 85 0.13 3.94 2.41
N ASP A 86 1.02 4.83 1.99
CA ASP A 86 1.46 4.96 0.60
C ASP A 86 2.85 4.33 0.43
N MET A 87 3.12 3.73 -0.73
CA MET A 87 4.45 3.24 -1.10
C MET A 87 4.89 3.92 -2.40
N ASP A 88 5.91 4.76 -2.31
CA ASP A 88 6.38 5.59 -3.40
C ASP A 88 7.85 5.29 -3.76
N TRP A 89 8.07 4.83 -5.00
CA TRP A 89 9.40 4.58 -5.57
C TRP A 89 9.75 5.55 -6.71
N ARG A 90 8.89 6.53 -7.00
CA ARG A 90 9.00 7.34 -8.23
C ARG A 90 10.27 8.17 -8.30
N ASN A 91 10.83 8.55 -7.16
CA ASN A 91 12.01 9.39 -7.05
C ASN A 91 13.33 8.62 -6.91
N VAL A 92 13.33 7.30 -7.12
CA VAL A 92 14.56 6.50 -7.18
C VAL A 92 15.38 6.88 -8.42
N ASN A 93 16.70 6.96 -8.28
CA ASN A 93 17.61 7.17 -9.41
C ASN A 93 17.47 6.02 -10.43
N SER A 94 17.05 6.37 -11.66
CA SER A 94 16.78 5.38 -12.71
C SER A 94 17.99 4.60 -13.19
N SER A 95 19.21 5.11 -12.97
CA SER A 95 20.44 4.39 -13.30
C SER A 95 20.79 3.27 -12.33
N PHE A 96 20.16 3.25 -11.15
CA PHE A 96 20.49 2.27 -10.10
C PHE A 96 19.75 0.95 -10.26
N SER A 97 18.54 0.95 -10.83
CA SER A 97 17.75 -0.28 -11.05
C SER A 97 17.61 -1.17 -9.79
N PRO A 98 17.21 -0.61 -8.63
CA PRO A 98 17.15 -1.39 -7.40
C PRO A 98 16.11 -2.50 -7.49
N VAL A 99 16.31 -3.53 -6.69
CA VAL A 99 15.46 -4.73 -6.67
C VAL A 99 14.52 -4.66 -5.48
N PHE A 100 13.22 -4.88 -5.70
CA PHE A 100 12.25 -5.12 -4.63
C PHE A 100 11.77 -6.56 -4.68
N THR A 101 12.03 -7.34 -3.63
CA THR A 101 11.87 -8.80 -3.70
C THR A 101 11.33 -9.45 -2.42
N SER A 102 10.68 -10.59 -2.62
CA SER A 102 10.35 -11.57 -1.60
C SER A 102 10.33 -12.96 -2.24
N SER A 103 10.80 -13.96 -1.51
CA SER A 103 10.93 -15.33 -2.02
C SER A 103 9.65 -16.14 -1.96
N THR A 104 8.61 -15.67 -1.27
CA THR A 104 7.40 -16.47 -0.97
C THR A 104 6.12 -15.64 -0.94
N ALA A 105 5.02 -16.25 -1.36
CA ALA A 105 3.66 -15.71 -1.21
C ALA A 105 3.13 -15.78 0.23
N ALA A 106 3.84 -16.46 1.14
CA ALA A 106 3.50 -16.48 2.57
C ALA A 106 3.72 -15.13 3.27
N ASN A 107 4.48 -14.23 2.63
CA ASN A 107 4.63 -12.84 3.08
C ASN A 107 3.51 -12.00 2.47
N THR A 108 3.14 -10.91 3.15
CA THR A 108 2.08 -10.00 2.70
C THR A 108 2.47 -8.55 2.93
N ILE A 109 2.20 -7.71 1.93
CA ILE A 109 2.27 -6.25 2.04
C ILE A 109 0.86 -5.71 2.12
N ARG A 110 0.54 -4.99 3.20
CA ARG A 110 -0.71 -4.26 3.33
C ARG A 110 -0.51 -2.79 2.98
N ILE A 111 -1.24 -2.32 1.98
CA ILE A 111 -1.17 -0.94 1.50
C ILE A 111 -2.52 -0.26 1.76
N TYR A 112 -2.51 0.77 2.61
CA TYR A 112 -3.73 1.50 3.02
C TYR A 112 -3.98 2.76 2.18
N GLY A 113 -3.12 3.01 1.20
CA GLY A 113 -3.19 4.07 0.22
C GLY A 113 -2.76 3.54 -1.15
N SER A 114 -1.83 4.23 -1.79
CA SER A 114 -1.41 4.02 -3.17
C SER A 114 -0.07 3.31 -3.28
N LEU A 115 0.16 2.69 -4.44
CA LEU A 115 1.43 2.09 -4.82
C LEU A 115 1.93 2.74 -6.10
N TRP A 116 3.15 3.27 -6.09
CA TRP A 116 3.81 3.74 -7.30
C TRP A 116 5.20 3.12 -7.46
N ILE A 117 5.31 2.19 -8.40
CA ILE A 117 6.57 1.57 -8.82
C ILE A 117 6.85 1.98 -10.26
N PRO A 118 7.98 2.66 -10.57
CA PRO A 118 8.36 2.98 -11.94
C PRO A 118 9.05 1.78 -12.64
N SER A 119 9.19 1.86 -13.96
CA SER A 119 9.75 0.77 -14.79
C SER A 119 11.23 0.47 -14.53
N HIS A 120 11.95 1.41 -13.92
CA HIS A 120 13.36 1.25 -13.55
C HIS A 120 13.56 0.66 -12.15
N VAL A 121 12.51 0.17 -11.49
CA VAL A 121 12.64 -0.70 -10.31
C VAL A 121 12.44 -2.14 -10.76
N ASN A 122 13.37 -3.01 -10.39
CA ASN A 122 13.30 -4.44 -10.69
C ASN A 122 12.41 -5.14 -9.65
N TYR A 123 11.11 -5.20 -9.91
CA TYR A 123 10.19 -5.91 -9.03
C TYR A 123 10.24 -7.42 -9.28
N THR A 124 10.63 -8.19 -8.27
CA THR A 124 10.64 -9.67 -8.29
C THR A 124 9.87 -10.26 -7.11
N GLY A 125 9.04 -9.44 -6.47
CA GLY A 125 8.30 -9.79 -5.26
C GLY A 125 7.24 -10.88 -5.50
N ARG A 126 7.37 -12.00 -4.78
CA ARG A 126 6.39 -13.11 -4.75
C ARG A 126 5.35 -13.01 -3.65
N GLN A 127 5.51 -12.06 -2.73
CA GLN A 127 4.58 -11.82 -1.64
C GLN A 127 3.22 -11.35 -2.16
N ASP A 128 2.17 -11.64 -1.41
CA ASP A 128 0.83 -11.12 -1.67
C ASP A 128 0.76 -9.62 -1.35
N ILE A 129 -0.07 -8.89 -2.06
CA ILE A 129 -0.36 -7.48 -1.80
C ILE A 129 -1.85 -7.30 -1.52
N GLU A 130 -2.17 -6.82 -0.33
CA GLU A 130 -3.52 -6.47 0.09
C GLU A 130 -3.67 -4.95 0.11
N PHE A 131 -4.55 -4.43 -0.74
CA PHE A 131 -4.96 -3.04 -0.69
C PHE A 131 -6.20 -2.87 0.19
N LEU A 132 -6.07 -2.01 1.19
CA LEU A 132 -7.03 -1.83 2.29
C LEU A 132 -7.45 -0.36 2.47
N THR A 133 -7.27 0.47 1.45
CA THR A 133 -7.57 1.90 1.53
C THR A 133 -9.04 2.19 1.89
N LEU A 134 -9.27 3.27 2.64
CA LEU A 134 -10.61 3.75 3.00
C LEU A 134 -11.10 4.89 2.08
N GLY A 135 -10.40 5.15 0.98
CA GLY A 135 -10.74 6.18 0.01
C GLY A 135 -10.10 5.89 -1.35
N ASN A 136 -9.57 6.92 -1.99
CA ASN A 136 -8.94 6.80 -3.30
C ASN A 136 -7.49 6.31 -3.17
N ALA A 137 -7.15 5.31 -3.97
CA ALA A 137 -5.79 4.81 -4.12
C ALA A 137 -5.45 4.59 -5.61
N GLN A 138 -4.20 4.87 -5.94
CA GLN A 138 -3.63 4.63 -7.26
C GLN A 138 -2.73 3.41 -7.24
N ILE A 139 -2.72 2.67 -8.34
CA ILE A 139 -1.81 1.55 -8.56
C ILE A 139 -1.05 1.82 -9.86
N GLN A 140 0.25 2.11 -9.73
CA GLN A 140 1.19 2.23 -10.83
C GLN A 140 2.25 1.14 -10.69
N THR A 141 2.46 0.39 -11.77
CA THR A 141 3.33 -0.79 -11.80
C THR A 141 4.62 -0.58 -12.58
N GLY A 142 4.67 0.42 -13.45
CA GLY A 142 5.81 0.66 -14.33
C GLY A 142 6.03 -0.48 -15.32
N GLY A 143 5.01 -1.29 -15.63
CA GLY A 143 5.15 -2.47 -16.47
C GLY A 143 5.81 -3.67 -15.79
N ASN A 144 6.06 -3.61 -14.47
CA ASN A 144 6.55 -4.74 -13.70
C ASN A 144 5.50 -5.87 -13.63
N LEU A 145 5.97 -7.12 -13.61
CA LEU A 145 5.13 -8.30 -13.45
C LEU A 145 4.92 -8.64 -11.98
N PHE A 146 3.66 -8.78 -11.57
CA PHE A 146 3.33 -9.20 -10.21
C PHE A 146 3.21 -10.73 -10.11
N TYR A 147 3.85 -11.31 -9.09
CA TYR A 147 3.92 -12.76 -8.90
C TYR A 147 2.95 -13.28 -7.85
N GLY A 148 2.79 -12.54 -6.75
CA GLY A 148 1.83 -12.86 -5.69
C GLY A 148 0.40 -12.48 -6.06
N LYS A 149 -0.53 -12.79 -5.16
CA LYS A 149 -1.91 -12.35 -5.28
C LYS A 149 -2.02 -10.84 -5.06
N ILE A 150 -2.86 -10.20 -5.86
CA ILE A 150 -3.37 -8.86 -5.58
C ILE A 150 -4.78 -8.99 -5.01
N LEU A 151 -5.00 -8.40 -3.84
CA LEU A 151 -6.30 -8.38 -3.17
C LEU A 151 -6.76 -6.93 -2.93
N LEU A 152 -7.91 -6.56 -3.48
CA LEU A 152 -8.60 -5.30 -3.19
C LEU A 152 -9.73 -5.57 -2.19
N ASN A 153 -9.61 -5.08 -0.95
CA ASN A 153 -10.47 -5.53 0.15
C ASN A 153 -10.81 -4.43 1.17
N SER A 154 -11.63 -3.46 0.78
CA SER A 154 -12.17 -2.44 1.67
C SER A 154 -13.50 -1.92 1.14
N VAL A 155 -14.50 -1.78 2.02
CA VAL A 155 -15.85 -1.32 1.64
C VAL A 155 -15.82 0.05 0.97
N SER A 156 -15.02 0.97 1.51
CA SER A 156 -14.89 2.35 1.00
C SER A 156 -13.71 2.52 0.04
N GLY A 157 -13.00 1.43 -0.28
CA GLY A 157 -11.83 1.48 -1.14
C GLY A 157 -12.19 1.78 -2.58
N GLN A 158 -11.43 2.68 -3.19
CA GLN A 158 -11.56 3.08 -4.59
C GLN A 158 -10.17 3.00 -5.23
N TRP A 159 -9.93 1.96 -6.02
CA TRP A 159 -8.64 1.72 -6.66
C TRP A 159 -8.69 2.08 -8.14
N THR A 160 -7.69 2.79 -8.61
CA THR A 160 -7.55 3.19 -10.02
C THR A 160 -6.19 2.79 -10.55
N LEU A 161 -6.15 2.08 -11.68
CA LEU A 161 -4.89 1.85 -12.39
C LEU A 161 -4.36 3.16 -13.00
N VAL A 162 -3.06 3.40 -12.85
CA VAL A 162 -2.37 4.52 -13.50
C VAL A 162 -1.75 4.09 -14.84
N ASP A 163 -1.32 2.83 -14.91
CA ASP A 163 -0.73 2.21 -16.10
C ASP A 163 -1.26 0.77 -16.30
N ALA A 164 -0.80 0.12 -17.37
CA ALA A 164 -1.17 -1.26 -17.64
C ALA A 164 -0.67 -2.19 -16.50
N PHE A 165 -1.58 -3.00 -15.97
CA PHE A 165 -1.24 -3.99 -14.94
C PHE A 165 -1.06 -5.36 -15.57
N SER A 166 0.03 -6.04 -15.22
CA SER A 166 0.31 -7.42 -15.66
C SER A 166 0.78 -8.32 -14.52
N SER A 167 0.31 -9.56 -14.49
CA SER A 167 0.77 -10.58 -13.53
C SER A 167 1.09 -11.91 -14.21
N VAL A 168 1.94 -12.70 -13.55
CA VAL A 168 2.44 -13.98 -14.09
C VAL A 168 1.40 -15.09 -13.99
N GLN A 169 1.62 -16.20 -14.72
CA GLN A 169 0.78 -17.41 -14.63
C GLN A 169 0.62 -17.87 -13.16
N ASN A 170 -0.58 -18.34 -12.81
CA ASN A 170 -1.00 -18.76 -11.46
C ASN A 170 -1.17 -17.65 -10.40
N SER A 171 -0.92 -16.38 -10.73
CA SER A 171 -1.30 -15.26 -9.85
C SER A 171 -2.81 -15.06 -9.81
N ILE A 172 -3.32 -14.33 -8.82
CA ILE A 172 -4.75 -14.01 -8.69
C ILE A 172 -4.90 -12.51 -8.50
N PHE A 173 -5.80 -11.90 -9.25
CA PHE A 173 -6.29 -10.55 -8.97
C PHE A 173 -7.71 -10.64 -8.40
N GLU A 174 -7.88 -10.42 -7.10
CA GLU A 174 -9.17 -10.54 -6.41
C GLU A 174 -9.73 -9.15 -6.05
N LEU A 175 -10.89 -8.81 -6.63
CA LEU A 175 -11.73 -7.73 -6.13
C LEU A 175 -12.73 -8.31 -5.13
N ARG A 176 -12.44 -8.15 -3.83
CA ARG A 176 -13.27 -8.72 -2.76
C ARG A 176 -14.43 -7.81 -2.36
N GLN A 177 -14.18 -6.51 -2.23
CA GLN A 177 -15.17 -5.48 -1.89
C GLN A 177 -14.60 -4.08 -2.23
N GLY A 178 -15.48 -3.10 -2.43
CA GLY A 178 -15.10 -1.74 -2.86
C GLY A 178 -15.16 -1.55 -4.38
N SER A 179 -14.53 -0.49 -4.88
CA SER A 179 -14.62 -0.09 -6.29
C SER A 179 -13.26 -0.15 -6.96
N PHE A 180 -13.18 -0.78 -8.13
CA PHE A 180 -11.96 -0.84 -8.94
C PHE A 180 -12.23 -0.32 -10.35
N SER A 181 -11.42 0.64 -10.80
CA SER A 181 -11.42 1.13 -12.18
C SER A 181 -10.08 0.86 -12.84
N THR A 182 -10.11 0.33 -14.06
CA THR A 182 -8.92 0.21 -14.89
C THR A 182 -8.59 1.53 -15.60
N ALA A 183 -9.47 2.54 -15.58
CA ALA A 183 -9.25 3.86 -16.16
C ALA A 183 -8.69 3.86 -17.60
N GLY A 184 -9.20 2.96 -18.45
CA GLY A 184 -8.73 2.80 -19.84
C GLY A 184 -7.43 2.02 -20.00
N GLN A 185 -6.76 1.63 -18.90
CA GLN A 185 -5.53 0.83 -18.93
C GLN A 185 -5.81 -0.64 -19.24
N THR A 186 -4.78 -1.34 -19.74
CA THR A 186 -4.85 -2.79 -19.94
C THR A 186 -4.72 -3.52 -18.60
N LEU A 187 -5.59 -4.51 -18.38
CA LEU A 187 -5.47 -5.46 -17.26
C LEU A 187 -5.19 -6.85 -17.83
N SER A 188 -3.98 -7.37 -17.62
CA SER A 188 -3.54 -8.68 -18.08
C SER A 188 -3.25 -9.60 -16.90
N VAL A 189 -4.16 -10.51 -16.59
CA VAL A 189 -4.06 -11.40 -15.42
C VAL A 189 -4.50 -12.81 -15.80
N PRO A 190 -3.94 -13.88 -15.21
CA PRO A 190 -4.40 -15.23 -15.51
C PRO A 190 -5.77 -15.55 -14.90
N LEU A 191 -6.13 -14.87 -13.82
CA LEU A 191 -7.40 -15.02 -13.14
C LEU A 191 -7.81 -13.72 -12.45
N PHE A 192 -8.99 -13.22 -12.80
CA PHE A 192 -9.69 -12.18 -12.04
C PHE A 192 -10.81 -12.82 -11.22
N LEU A 193 -10.76 -12.68 -9.89
CA LEU A 193 -11.76 -13.22 -8.97
C LEU A 193 -12.63 -12.12 -8.36
N SER A 194 -13.93 -12.35 -8.42
CA SER A 194 -14.92 -11.50 -7.77
C SER A 194 -16.18 -12.31 -7.53
N SER A 195 -16.08 -13.35 -6.69
CA SER A 195 -17.11 -14.40 -6.51
C SER A 195 -17.57 -14.54 -5.05
N ASN A 196 -17.94 -13.43 -4.42
CA ASN A 196 -18.41 -13.39 -3.04
C ASN A 196 -19.69 -12.52 -2.91
N ALA A 197 -20.27 -12.45 -1.71
CA ALA A 197 -21.51 -11.71 -1.46
C ALA A 197 -21.32 -10.22 -1.12
N ASN A 198 -20.07 -9.73 -1.02
CA ASN A 198 -19.81 -8.33 -0.65
C ASN A 198 -20.15 -7.38 -1.80
N VAL A 199 -20.55 -6.16 -1.44
CA VAL A 199 -20.79 -5.07 -2.40
C VAL A 199 -19.46 -4.63 -3.02
N ARG A 200 -19.47 -4.53 -4.35
CA ARG A 200 -18.30 -4.13 -5.14
C ARG A 200 -18.70 -3.56 -6.51
N SER A 201 -17.84 -2.73 -7.09
CA SER A 201 -18.01 -2.21 -8.44
C SER A 201 -16.73 -2.38 -9.26
N LEU A 202 -16.89 -2.66 -10.55
CA LEU A 202 -15.80 -2.81 -11.51
C LEU A 202 -16.09 -1.92 -12.71
N ASP A 203 -15.21 -0.97 -12.99
CA ASP A 203 -15.24 -0.11 -14.17
C ASP A 203 -14.07 -0.46 -15.11
N ILE A 204 -14.42 -0.99 -16.28
CA ILE A 204 -13.47 -1.38 -17.34
C ILE A 204 -13.69 -0.57 -18.62
N SER A 205 -14.26 0.63 -18.49
CA SER A 205 -14.56 1.49 -19.64
C SER A 205 -13.28 1.82 -20.41
N ASN A 206 -13.32 1.64 -21.74
CA ASN A 206 -12.21 1.85 -22.66
C ASN A 206 -10.93 1.04 -22.38
N SER A 207 -11.03 -0.03 -21.59
CA SER A 207 -9.90 -0.90 -21.27
C SER A 207 -9.88 -2.19 -22.08
N LEU A 208 -8.69 -2.75 -22.25
CA LEU A 208 -8.49 -4.13 -22.69
C LEU A 208 -8.27 -5.03 -21.46
N VAL A 209 -9.09 -6.07 -21.31
CA VAL A 209 -8.90 -7.10 -20.27
C VAL A 209 -8.46 -8.39 -20.94
N LEU A 210 -7.26 -8.86 -20.59
CA LEU A 210 -6.67 -10.08 -21.11
C LEU A 210 -6.61 -11.13 -20.00
N ILE A 211 -7.30 -12.26 -20.23
CA ILE A 211 -7.25 -13.42 -19.35
C ILE A 211 -6.33 -14.46 -20.00
N ASN A 212 -5.07 -14.49 -19.55
CA ASN A 212 -4.01 -15.27 -20.19
C ASN A 212 -3.76 -16.56 -19.39
N ARG A 213 -3.98 -17.72 -20.02
CA ARG A 213 -3.70 -19.02 -19.41
C ARG A 213 -2.21 -19.33 -19.36
#